data_AF-A0A845K2S6-F1
#
_entry.id   AF-A0A845K2S6-F1
#
_cell.length_a   1.000
_cell.length_b   1.000
_cell.length_c   1.000
_cell.angle_alpha   90.00
_cell.angle_beta   90.00
_cell.angle_gamma   90.00
#
_symmetry.space_group_name_H-M   'P 1'
#
loop_
_entity.id
_entity.type
_entity.pdbx_description
1 polymer ?
#
loop_
_entity_poly.entity_id
_entity_poly.type
_entity_poly.pdbx_seq_one_letter_code
_entity_poly.pdbx_strand_id
1 'polypeptide(L)'
;MITNFKIKASDEELISNSQETKLNSEVYTKKDLFDYSRVIVKKPWGYEYLVFENEFVAIWMLHIVRKRKTSMHSHPQKRTSLIVLAGNATCSHLEGSEKLNPLDGIFIEEGVFHVTEASNELPIDPLSENGIWVMEIESPPDKGDLVRMKDEYGRAGKGYEGTNNMVFDPSDCVKFQEPEPGQVLRKNFNDCVFTIAGGDDLELTNASPEALVSVISKKGGEKSANPYLKTGGLTNFKEYCENTKDENLENYKFLTIQKTSVTMKVSDYIFSELAALGVKDVFTVSGGAAMHLLDSLGTNKDINHISTHHEQAAAMAAEGNARITGKPGVALVTSGPGGTNALTGVCGAWIDSIPTIFISGQVTSNTLIEGTGLRQFGIQESDIVSMVKSVTKYAVVLKDPKQVKYHLQKAVYLATTGRPGPVWLDIPLDIQSKLVIPDECPSFEPEEKPITENKSLKEQVENCIDLLKKSERPVLISGYGIRLARGEKEFLSLVEKLGIPVISSWTTSDMIPSSHELSIGRSGIFGDRAGNFTVQNSDLVLSIGSRLSVPQVGYNFPLFARAAKK
;
A
#
# COMPACT_ATOMS: atom_id res chain seq x y z
N MET A 1 -16.81 -10.41 0.33
CA MET A 1 -17.40 -11.66 -0.24
C MET A 1 -18.15 -12.37 0.87
N ILE A 2 -19.29 -13.02 0.59
CA ILE A 2 -20.07 -13.77 1.60
C ILE A 2 -20.24 -15.21 1.14
N THR A 3 -19.76 -16.18 1.94
CA THR A 3 -19.83 -17.62 1.63
C THR A 3 -20.80 -18.33 2.57
N ASN A 4 -21.52 -19.35 2.09
CA ASN A 4 -22.50 -20.10 2.88
C ASN A 4 -22.02 -21.53 3.17
N PHE A 5 -21.92 -21.92 4.44
CA PHE A 5 -21.61 -23.29 4.86
C PHE A 5 -22.90 -24.04 5.26
N LYS A 6 -23.17 -25.19 4.62
CA LYS A 6 -24.42 -25.95 4.81
C LYS A 6 -24.24 -27.44 5.15
N ILE A 7 -23.01 -27.95 5.16
CA ILE A 7 -22.72 -29.39 5.28
C ILE A 7 -22.65 -29.79 6.76
N LYS A 8 -23.49 -30.74 7.16
CA LYS A 8 -23.58 -31.25 8.54
C LYS A 8 -22.79 -32.55 8.69
N ALA A 9 -22.31 -32.84 9.90
CA ALA A 9 -21.67 -34.12 10.22
C ALA A 9 -22.66 -35.28 10.10
N SER A 10 -22.19 -36.43 9.64
CA SER A 10 -22.96 -37.68 9.70
C SER A 10 -22.97 -38.27 11.13
N ASP A 11 -23.99 -39.08 11.44
CA ASP A 11 -24.09 -39.74 12.76
C ASP A 11 -22.86 -40.61 13.09
N GLU A 12 -22.24 -41.23 12.09
CA GLU A 12 -21.02 -42.05 12.26
C GLU A 12 -19.77 -41.22 12.61
N GLU A 13 -19.64 -40.01 12.04
CA GLU A 13 -18.53 -39.08 12.34
C GLU A 13 -18.64 -38.48 13.75
N LEU A 14 -19.86 -38.24 14.21
CA LEU A 14 -20.15 -37.79 15.58
C LEU A 14 -19.76 -38.87 16.60
N ILE A 15 -20.10 -40.13 16.33
CA ILE A 15 -19.85 -41.28 17.22
C ILE A 15 -18.36 -41.63 17.27
N SER A 16 -17.63 -41.56 16.16
CA SER A 16 -16.20 -41.89 16.13
C SER A 16 -15.31 -40.85 16.82
N ASN A 17 -15.74 -39.58 16.85
CA ASN A 17 -14.96 -38.46 17.40
C ASN A 17 -15.36 -38.04 18.83
N SER A 18 -16.47 -38.54 19.37
CA SER A 18 -16.86 -38.35 20.77
C SER A 18 -16.62 -39.64 21.56
N GLN A 19 -15.73 -39.63 22.56
CA GLN A 19 -15.64 -40.76 23.49
C GLN A 19 -16.91 -40.83 24.31
N GLU A 20 -17.63 -41.95 24.19
CA GLU A 20 -18.71 -42.41 25.08
C GLU A 20 -19.50 -41.30 25.79
N THR A 21 -20.41 -40.66 25.07
CA THR A 21 -21.64 -40.23 25.70
C THR A 21 -22.73 -40.37 24.65
N LYS A 22 -23.71 -41.24 24.89
CA LYS A 22 -25.01 -41.11 24.23
C LYS A 22 -25.35 -39.62 24.30
N LEU A 23 -25.57 -39.00 23.14
CA LEU A 23 -26.20 -37.68 23.01
C LEU A 23 -27.57 -37.78 23.69
N ASN A 24 -27.60 -37.70 25.03
CA ASN A 24 -28.83 -37.60 25.78
C ASN A 24 -29.36 -36.21 25.46
N SER A 25 -30.51 -36.19 24.79
CA SER A 25 -31.32 -35.01 24.50
C SER A 25 -31.68 -34.18 25.75
N GLU A 26 -31.36 -34.65 26.97
CA GLU A 26 -31.54 -33.93 28.23
C GLU A 26 -30.44 -32.87 28.52
N VAL A 27 -29.26 -32.92 27.87
CA VAL A 27 -28.19 -31.93 28.13
C VAL A 27 -28.52 -30.55 27.52
N TYR A 28 -29.45 -30.48 26.58
CA TYR A 28 -29.78 -29.27 25.79
C TYR A 28 -30.81 -28.33 26.42
N THR A 29 -31.02 -28.34 27.74
CA THR A 29 -32.16 -27.61 28.34
C THR A 29 -31.85 -26.65 29.49
N LYS A 30 -30.57 -26.40 29.81
CA LYS A 30 -30.22 -25.29 30.72
C LYS A 30 -29.80 -24.07 29.92
N LYS A 31 -30.74 -23.14 29.73
CA LYS A 31 -30.45 -21.78 29.27
C LYS A 31 -29.41 -21.18 30.21
N ASP A 32 -28.25 -20.80 29.67
CA ASP A 32 -27.23 -20.10 30.45
C ASP A 32 -27.80 -18.73 30.87
N LEU A 33 -27.77 -18.43 32.16
CA LEU A 33 -28.32 -17.20 32.74
C LEU A 33 -27.22 -16.20 33.10
N PHE A 34 -25.97 -16.49 32.74
CA PHE A 34 -24.84 -15.62 33.06
C PHE A 34 -24.84 -14.34 32.21
N ASP A 35 -24.67 -13.19 32.85
CA ASP A 35 -24.54 -11.90 32.15
C ASP A 35 -23.11 -11.73 31.60
N TYR A 36 -22.95 -12.01 30.31
CA TYR A 36 -21.66 -11.89 29.63
C TYR A 36 -21.28 -10.44 29.27
N SER A 37 -22.18 -9.47 29.44
CA SER A 37 -21.95 -8.08 29.03
C SER A 37 -20.81 -7.40 29.79
N ARG A 38 -20.37 -7.97 30.91
CA ARG A 38 -19.33 -7.41 31.80
C ARG A 38 -18.05 -8.22 31.85
N VAL A 39 -17.86 -9.18 30.94
CA VAL A 39 -16.67 -10.04 30.96
C VAL A 39 -15.97 -10.17 29.62
N ILE A 40 -14.64 -10.30 29.67
CA ILE A 40 -13.85 -10.92 28.61
C ILE A 40 -13.65 -12.38 28.97
N VAL A 41 -14.02 -13.29 28.08
CA VAL A 41 -13.83 -14.73 28.26
C VAL A 41 -12.51 -15.13 27.60
N LYS A 42 -11.52 -15.53 28.39
CA LYS A 42 -10.24 -16.03 27.89
C LYS A 42 -10.43 -17.42 27.27
N LYS A 43 -9.77 -17.62 26.14
CA LYS A 43 -9.80 -18.87 25.36
C LYS A 43 -8.37 -19.36 25.13
N PRO A 44 -8.16 -20.67 24.92
CA PRO A 44 -6.83 -21.19 24.59
C PRO A 44 -6.20 -20.56 23.33
N TRP A 45 -7.03 -20.05 22.42
CA TRP A 45 -6.62 -19.41 21.16
C TRP A 45 -6.61 -17.88 21.21
N GLY A 46 -7.00 -17.26 22.34
CA GLY A 46 -7.12 -15.81 22.46
C GLY A 46 -8.19 -15.41 23.47
N TYR A 47 -9.18 -14.63 23.07
CA TYR A 47 -10.32 -14.26 23.92
C TYR A 47 -11.51 -13.80 23.09
N GLU A 48 -12.67 -13.74 23.72
CA GLU A 48 -13.89 -13.15 23.16
C GLU A 48 -14.65 -12.31 24.20
N TYR A 49 -15.47 -11.38 23.73
CA TYR A 49 -16.36 -10.58 24.59
C TYR A 49 -17.65 -10.22 23.86
N LEU A 50 -18.71 -10.01 24.64
CA LEU A 50 -20.03 -9.65 24.15
C LEU A 50 -20.09 -8.15 23.79
N VAL A 51 -20.52 -7.85 22.57
CA VAL A 51 -20.67 -6.49 22.05
C VAL A 51 -22.13 -6.02 22.18
N PHE A 52 -23.08 -6.90 21.90
CA PHE A 52 -24.51 -6.61 21.86
C PHE A 52 -25.32 -7.90 22.02
N GLU A 53 -26.43 -7.85 22.75
CA GLU A 53 -27.36 -8.97 22.89
C GLU A 53 -28.79 -8.46 23.06
N ASN A 54 -29.73 -9.14 22.41
CA ASN A 54 -31.16 -8.98 22.65
C ASN A 54 -31.85 -10.37 22.59
N GLU A 55 -33.17 -10.43 22.42
CA GLU A 55 -33.89 -11.72 22.35
C GLU A 55 -33.65 -12.50 21.04
N PHE A 56 -33.09 -11.87 20.01
CA PHE A 56 -32.95 -12.43 18.66
C PHE A 56 -31.52 -12.82 18.30
N VAL A 57 -30.53 -12.03 18.75
CA VAL A 57 -29.12 -12.24 18.41
C VAL A 57 -28.18 -11.92 19.58
N ALA A 58 -27.00 -12.54 19.56
CA ALA A 58 -25.84 -12.14 20.35
C ALA A 58 -24.64 -11.88 19.42
N ILE A 59 -23.98 -10.74 19.59
CA ILE A 59 -22.86 -10.29 18.77
C ILE A 59 -21.59 -10.31 19.61
N TRP A 60 -20.62 -11.10 19.18
CA TRP A 60 -19.36 -11.32 19.88
C TRP A 60 -18.20 -10.79 19.08
N MET A 61 -17.20 -10.29 19.79
CA MET A 61 -15.90 -9.95 19.23
C MET A 61 -14.89 -11.01 19.66
N LEU A 62 -14.19 -11.60 18.71
CA LEU A 62 -13.16 -12.61 18.93
C LEU A 62 -11.81 -12.04 18.50
N HIS A 63 -10.81 -12.19 19.36
CA HIS A 63 -9.42 -12.00 18.99
C HIS A 63 -8.72 -13.36 18.99
N ILE A 64 -8.33 -13.83 17.80
CA ILE A 64 -7.64 -15.10 17.62
C ILE A 64 -6.16 -14.80 17.40
N VAL A 65 -5.32 -15.23 18.35
CA VAL A 65 -3.89 -14.96 18.32
C VAL A 65 -3.26 -15.61 17.08
N ARG A 66 -2.23 -14.96 16.53
CA ARG A 66 -1.52 -15.44 15.34
C ARG A 66 -1.12 -16.92 15.42
N LYS A 67 -1.37 -17.67 14.34
CA LYS A 67 -1.16 -19.15 14.25
C LYS A 67 -1.99 -19.99 15.23
N ARG A 68 -3.04 -19.43 15.83
CA ARG A 68 -4.03 -20.18 16.61
C ARG A 68 -5.32 -20.32 15.81
N LYS A 69 -6.13 -21.29 16.23
CA LYS A 69 -7.46 -21.55 15.69
C LYS A 69 -8.46 -21.88 16.78
N THR A 70 -9.73 -21.65 16.51
CA THR A 70 -10.83 -22.05 17.41
C THR A 70 -10.94 -23.58 17.52
N SER A 71 -11.84 -24.08 18.37
CA SER A 71 -12.19 -25.51 18.33
C SER A 71 -12.95 -25.82 17.05
N MET A 72 -12.81 -27.03 16.52
CA MET A 72 -13.81 -27.56 15.60
C MET A 72 -15.11 -27.81 16.38
N HIS A 73 -16.14 -27.01 16.10
CA HIS A 73 -17.37 -27.03 16.87
C HIS A 73 -18.59 -26.73 16.00
N SER A 74 -19.76 -27.03 16.55
CA SER A 74 -21.05 -26.82 15.91
C SER A 74 -22.08 -26.29 16.89
N HIS A 75 -23.05 -25.57 16.36
CA HIS A 75 -24.23 -25.08 17.07
C HIS A 75 -25.48 -25.76 16.50
N PRO A 76 -26.00 -26.82 17.15
CA PRO A 76 -27.16 -27.58 16.66
C PRO A 76 -28.41 -26.77 16.35
N GLN A 77 -28.65 -25.67 17.07
CA GLN A 77 -29.88 -24.87 16.98
C GLN A 77 -29.63 -23.41 16.59
N LYS A 78 -28.38 -22.97 16.48
CA LYS A 78 -28.04 -21.60 16.08
C LYS A 78 -27.43 -21.52 14.69
N ARG A 79 -27.73 -20.42 14.03
CA ARG A 79 -27.02 -19.93 12.84
C ARG A 79 -26.01 -18.89 13.26
N THR A 80 -24.89 -18.85 12.57
CA THR A 80 -23.77 -17.96 12.91
C THR A 80 -23.28 -17.22 11.68
N SER A 81 -23.22 -15.90 11.75
CA SER A 81 -22.48 -15.10 10.78
C SER A 81 -21.12 -14.73 11.35
N LEU A 82 -20.05 -15.12 10.67
CA LEU A 82 -18.67 -14.74 11.00
C LEU A 82 -18.18 -13.67 10.02
N ILE A 83 -17.53 -12.64 10.53
CA ILE A 83 -17.05 -11.50 9.74
C ILE A 83 -15.62 -11.20 10.15
N VAL A 84 -14.68 -11.22 9.21
CA VAL A 84 -13.29 -10.87 9.50
C VAL A 84 -13.17 -9.35 9.51
N LEU A 85 -12.74 -8.77 10.62
CA LEU A 85 -12.61 -7.32 10.78
C LEU A 85 -11.17 -6.83 10.53
N ALA A 86 -10.17 -7.62 10.91
CA ALA A 86 -8.76 -7.30 10.67
C ALA A 86 -7.92 -8.58 10.52
N GLY A 87 -6.96 -8.54 9.60
CA GLY A 87 -6.12 -9.68 9.21
C GLY A 87 -6.81 -10.67 8.26
N ASN A 88 -6.18 -11.82 7.99
CA ASN A 88 -6.71 -12.85 7.11
C ASN A 88 -7.05 -14.12 7.90
N ALA A 89 -8.24 -14.67 7.70
CA ALA A 89 -8.67 -15.90 8.35
C ALA A 89 -8.81 -17.04 7.35
N THR A 90 -8.62 -18.28 7.80
CA THR A 90 -9.06 -19.46 7.08
C THR A 90 -10.15 -20.13 7.91
N CYS A 91 -11.36 -20.21 7.35
CA CYS A 91 -12.47 -20.89 7.99
C CYS A 91 -12.69 -22.24 7.30
N SER A 92 -12.67 -23.33 8.07
CA SER A 92 -12.82 -24.69 7.55
C SER A 92 -14.05 -25.36 8.11
N HIS A 93 -14.73 -26.15 7.28
CA HIS A 93 -15.75 -27.12 7.67
C HIS A 93 -15.27 -28.54 7.34
N LEU A 94 -16.12 -29.56 7.48
CA LEU A 94 -15.72 -30.96 7.33
C LEU A 94 -15.23 -31.35 5.92
N GLU A 95 -15.67 -30.64 4.88
CA GLU A 95 -15.40 -31.00 3.48
C GLU A 95 -14.53 -29.95 2.74
N GLY A 96 -14.17 -28.85 3.39
CA GLY A 96 -13.50 -27.74 2.70
C GLY A 96 -13.07 -26.59 3.61
N SER A 97 -12.37 -25.63 3.01
CA SER A 97 -11.86 -24.44 3.68
C SER A 97 -11.93 -23.22 2.76
N GLU A 98 -12.28 -22.08 3.33
CA GLU A 98 -12.34 -20.79 2.66
C GLU A 98 -11.34 -19.82 3.27
N LYS A 99 -10.63 -19.08 2.42
CA LYS A 99 -9.79 -17.96 2.83
C LYS A 99 -10.62 -16.69 2.87
N LEU A 100 -10.50 -15.94 3.94
CA LEU A 100 -11.26 -14.72 4.21
C LEU A 100 -10.31 -13.54 4.40
N ASN A 101 -10.56 -12.48 3.66
CA ASN A 101 -9.91 -11.18 3.81
C ASN A 101 -10.73 -10.28 4.75
N PRO A 102 -10.20 -9.13 5.17
CA PRO A 102 -10.98 -8.14 5.92
C PRO A 102 -12.29 -7.78 5.19
N LEU A 103 -13.39 -7.75 5.94
CA LEU A 103 -14.80 -7.63 5.50
C LEU A 103 -15.34 -8.76 4.62
N ASP A 104 -14.64 -9.89 4.52
CA ASP A 104 -15.29 -11.13 4.08
C ASP A 104 -16.10 -11.74 5.24
N GLY A 105 -17.25 -12.31 4.88
CA GLY A 105 -18.18 -12.94 5.80
C GLY A 105 -18.46 -14.39 5.44
N ILE A 106 -18.78 -15.21 6.44
CA ILE A 106 -19.32 -16.55 6.26
C ILE A 106 -20.62 -16.67 7.04
N PHE A 107 -21.64 -17.21 6.40
CA PHE A 107 -22.87 -17.64 7.04
C PHE A 107 -22.84 -19.15 7.27
N ILE A 108 -23.01 -19.57 8.52
CA ILE A 108 -22.93 -20.96 8.97
C ILE A 108 -24.33 -21.40 9.42
N GLU A 109 -24.85 -22.43 8.75
CA GLU A 109 -26.14 -23.03 9.10
C GLU A 109 -26.08 -23.88 10.38
N GLU A 110 -27.26 -24.14 10.96
CA GLU A 110 -27.44 -24.95 12.17
C GLU A 110 -26.84 -26.35 12.01
N GLY A 111 -26.04 -26.80 12.97
CA GLY A 111 -25.45 -28.14 12.99
C GLY A 111 -24.24 -28.32 12.06
N VAL A 112 -23.73 -27.25 11.45
CA VAL A 112 -22.47 -27.28 10.67
C VAL A 112 -21.28 -27.20 11.61
N PHE A 113 -20.31 -28.10 11.42
CA PHE A 113 -19.02 -28.03 12.14
C PHE A 113 -18.06 -27.09 11.43
N HIS A 114 -17.43 -26.20 12.19
CA HIS A 114 -16.50 -25.24 11.65
C HIS A 114 -15.37 -24.90 12.63
N VAL A 115 -14.28 -24.36 12.06
CA VAL A 115 -13.11 -23.85 12.78
C VAL A 115 -12.55 -22.62 12.04
N THR A 116 -12.10 -21.63 12.80
CA THR A 116 -11.52 -20.39 12.26
C THR A 116 -10.07 -20.27 12.71
N GLU A 117 -9.16 -20.12 11.76
CA GLU A 117 -7.72 -20.01 11.97
C GLU A 117 -7.20 -18.62 11.56
N ALA A 118 -6.29 -18.07 12.35
CA ALA A 118 -5.54 -16.86 12.01
C ALA A 118 -4.45 -17.16 10.96
N SER A 119 -4.72 -16.80 9.70
CA SER A 119 -3.91 -17.18 8.53
C SER A 119 -3.04 -16.06 7.92
N ASN A 120 -2.84 -14.93 8.62
CA ASN A 120 -2.10 -13.73 8.15
C ASN A 120 -0.92 -14.06 7.21
N GLU A 121 -1.08 -13.67 5.94
CA GLU A 121 -0.03 -13.78 4.92
C GLU A 121 0.86 -12.53 4.94
N LEU A 122 2.07 -12.61 4.38
CA LEU A 122 2.98 -11.46 4.28
C LEU A 122 2.63 -10.60 3.06
N PRO A 123 2.70 -9.25 3.13
CA PRO A 123 3.07 -8.44 4.30
C PRO A 123 1.93 -8.34 5.33
N ILE A 124 2.28 -8.33 6.61
CA ILE A 124 1.32 -8.36 7.72
C ILE A 124 0.76 -6.96 7.94
N ASP A 125 -0.56 -6.84 7.95
CA ASP A 125 -1.28 -5.62 8.35
C ASP A 125 -0.95 -5.29 9.83
N PRO A 126 -0.45 -4.07 10.15
CA PRO A 126 -0.15 -3.65 11.52
C PRO A 126 -1.32 -3.85 12.51
N LEU A 127 -2.57 -3.73 12.05
CA LEU A 127 -3.77 -3.94 12.88
C LEU A 127 -3.99 -5.42 13.25
N SER A 128 -3.26 -6.33 12.61
CA SER A 128 -3.33 -7.78 12.78
C SER A 128 -1.99 -8.43 13.14
N GLU A 129 -0.99 -7.63 13.55
CA GLU A 129 0.36 -8.16 13.84
C GLU A 129 0.34 -9.31 14.87
N ASN A 130 -0.54 -9.19 15.87
CA ASN A 130 -0.66 -10.13 16.99
C ASN A 130 -1.78 -11.17 16.85
N GLY A 131 -2.55 -11.14 15.76
CA GLY A 131 -3.72 -12.00 15.57
C GLY A 131 -4.75 -11.40 14.63
N ILE A 132 -5.89 -12.06 14.48
CA ILE A 132 -7.03 -11.55 13.70
C ILE A 132 -8.16 -11.13 14.62
N TRP A 133 -8.99 -10.21 14.12
CA TRP A 133 -10.24 -9.82 14.74
C TRP A 133 -11.41 -10.34 13.93
N VAL A 134 -12.34 -11.02 14.59
CA VAL A 134 -13.52 -11.61 13.98
C VAL A 134 -14.75 -11.20 14.77
N MET A 135 -15.80 -10.76 14.09
CA MET A 135 -17.12 -10.56 14.68
C MET A 135 -17.99 -11.79 14.40
N GLU A 136 -18.71 -12.24 15.41
CA GLU A 136 -19.61 -13.39 15.33
C GLU A 136 -21.02 -12.96 15.74
N ILE A 137 -22.01 -13.16 14.87
CA ILE A 137 -23.43 -12.87 15.13
C ILE A 137 -24.17 -14.21 15.22
N GLU A 138 -24.62 -14.56 16.41
CA GLU A 138 -25.34 -15.80 16.70
C GLU A 138 -26.85 -15.56 16.78
N SER A 139 -27.66 -16.42 16.16
CA SER A 139 -29.13 -16.37 16.27
C SER A 139 -29.73 -17.79 16.33
N PRO A 140 -30.50 -18.15 17.38
CA PRO A 140 -30.81 -17.36 18.58
C PRO A 140 -29.61 -17.16 19.54
N PRO A 141 -29.70 -16.25 20.52
CA PRO A 141 -28.65 -16.01 21.50
C PRO A 141 -28.67 -17.10 22.58
N ASP A 142 -27.97 -18.20 22.31
CA ASP A 142 -27.83 -19.32 23.26
C ASP A 142 -26.38 -19.82 23.31
N LYS A 143 -25.60 -19.38 24.30
CA LYS A 143 -24.21 -19.86 24.45
C LYS A 143 -24.09 -21.32 24.90
N GLY A 144 -25.17 -21.92 25.40
CA GLY A 144 -25.22 -23.34 25.76
C GLY A 144 -25.30 -24.27 24.55
N ASP A 145 -25.77 -23.79 23.40
CA ASP A 145 -25.88 -24.58 22.17
C ASP A 145 -24.50 -24.76 21.53
N LEU A 146 -23.73 -25.75 22.01
CA LEU A 146 -22.35 -25.97 21.59
C LEU A 146 -21.94 -27.45 21.67
N VAL A 147 -21.51 -28.00 20.54
CA VAL A 147 -20.93 -29.33 20.42
C VAL A 147 -19.50 -29.21 19.89
N ARG A 148 -18.54 -29.85 20.53
CA ARG A 148 -17.11 -29.78 20.16
C ARG A 148 -16.58 -31.15 19.77
N MET A 149 -15.86 -31.21 18.66
CA MET A 149 -15.07 -32.37 18.29
C MET A 149 -13.77 -32.43 19.11
N LYS A 150 -13.07 -33.56 19.00
CA LYS A 150 -11.72 -33.72 19.55
C LYS A 150 -10.76 -32.74 18.89
N ASP A 151 -10.12 -31.92 19.71
CA ASP A 151 -9.13 -30.92 19.31
C ASP A 151 -7.88 -30.99 20.19
N GLU A 152 -6.87 -30.20 19.85
CA GLU A 152 -5.62 -30.07 20.62
C GLU A 152 -5.82 -29.48 22.02
N TYR A 153 -6.98 -28.87 22.29
CA TYR A 153 -7.31 -28.25 23.57
C TYR A 153 -7.97 -29.22 24.56
N GLY A 154 -8.32 -30.43 24.13
CA GLY A 154 -8.99 -31.43 24.98
C GLY A 154 -10.38 -30.97 25.45
N ARG A 155 -11.13 -30.29 24.57
CA ARG A 155 -12.46 -29.71 24.86
C ARG A 155 -13.64 -30.50 24.29
N ALA A 156 -13.41 -31.68 23.72
CA ALA A 156 -14.47 -32.56 23.24
C ALA A 156 -15.55 -32.79 24.31
N GLY A 157 -16.82 -32.63 23.94
CA GLY A 157 -17.97 -32.82 24.84
C GLY A 157 -18.09 -31.83 26.00
N LYS A 158 -17.18 -30.86 26.16
CA LYS A 158 -17.27 -29.84 27.21
C LYS A 158 -18.16 -28.67 26.79
N GLY A 159 -18.99 -28.18 27.71
CA GLY A 159 -19.76 -26.95 27.56
C GLY A 159 -18.89 -25.68 27.60
N TYR A 160 -19.53 -24.52 27.60
CA TYR A 160 -18.87 -23.22 27.50
C TYR A 160 -17.95 -22.88 28.70
N GLU A 161 -17.03 -21.94 28.45
CA GLU A 161 -16.31 -21.05 29.36
C GLU A 161 -16.80 -20.92 30.81
N GLY A 162 -16.20 -21.59 31.81
CA GLY A 162 -16.49 -21.30 33.23
C GLY A 162 -15.89 -19.97 33.73
N THR A 163 -16.42 -19.45 34.86
CA THR A 163 -16.06 -18.12 35.43
C THR A 163 -14.57 -17.91 35.74
N ASN A 164 -13.82 -18.99 36.00
CA ASN A 164 -12.37 -18.92 36.22
C ASN A 164 -11.57 -18.39 35.02
N ASN A 165 -12.17 -18.37 33.82
CA ASN A 165 -11.55 -17.87 32.60
C ASN A 165 -12.02 -16.44 32.25
N MET A 166 -12.73 -15.75 33.14
CA MET A 166 -13.32 -14.45 32.86
C MET A 166 -12.54 -13.29 33.49
N VAL A 167 -12.41 -12.19 32.76
CA VAL A 167 -11.92 -10.90 33.27
C VAL A 167 -13.11 -9.95 33.34
N PHE A 168 -13.40 -9.42 34.53
CA PHE A 168 -14.56 -8.58 34.77
C PHE A 168 -14.27 -7.09 34.51
N ASP A 169 -15.32 -6.36 34.13
CA ASP A 169 -15.36 -4.91 33.91
C ASP A 169 -14.29 -4.37 32.94
N PRO A 170 -14.22 -4.90 31.69
CA PRO A 170 -13.31 -4.34 30.70
C PRO A 170 -13.78 -2.95 30.25
N SER A 171 -13.00 -1.91 30.54
CA SER A 171 -13.29 -0.52 30.16
C SER A 171 -13.18 -0.26 28.65
N ASP A 172 -12.38 -1.05 27.95
CA ASP A 172 -11.92 -0.74 26.59
C ASP A 172 -12.62 -1.58 25.50
N CYS A 173 -13.63 -2.39 25.87
CA CYS A 173 -14.39 -3.20 24.92
C CYS A 173 -15.47 -2.36 24.21
N VAL A 174 -15.57 -2.51 22.89
CA VAL A 174 -16.68 -1.95 22.12
C VAL A 174 -17.98 -2.61 22.55
N LYS A 175 -18.97 -1.79 22.92
CA LYS A 175 -20.30 -2.25 23.30
C LYS A 175 -21.36 -1.35 22.66
N PHE A 176 -22.47 -1.97 22.28
CA PHE A 176 -23.68 -1.29 21.86
C PHE A 176 -24.79 -1.48 22.89
N GLN A 177 -25.67 -0.50 22.94
CA GLN A 177 -26.97 -0.63 23.58
C GLN A 177 -28.02 -0.79 22.49
N GLU A 178 -29.21 -1.23 22.86
CA GLU A 178 -30.37 -1.22 21.97
C GLU A 178 -30.70 0.23 21.58
N PRO A 179 -30.81 0.59 20.29
CA PRO A 179 -31.15 1.96 19.91
C PRO A 179 -32.62 2.26 20.26
N GLU A 180 -32.87 3.47 20.72
CA GLU A 180 -34.22 4.04 20.83
C GLU A 180 -34.80 4.35 19.43
N PRO A 181 -36.13 4.46 19.26
CA PRO A 181 -36.73 4.85 17.98
C PRO A 181 -36.15 6.18 17.45
N GLY A 182 -35.71 6.22 16.19
CA GLY A 182 -35.05 7.38 15.57
C GLY A 182 -33.58 7.58 15.97
N GLN A 183 -32.99 6.68 16.76
CA GLN A 183 -31.60 6.77 17.19
C GLN A 183 -30.69 5.90 16.31
N VAL A 184 -29.61 6.51 15.81
CA VAL A 184 -28.51 5.81 15.12
C VAL A 184 -27.30 5.74 16.04
N LEU A 185 -26.86 4.54 16.38
CA LEU A 185 -25.67 4.31 17.22
C LEU A 185 -24.47 3.97 16.35
N ARG A 186 -23.34 4.68 16.52
CA ARG A 186 -22.10 4.42 15.80
C ARG A 186 -20.93 4.15 16.76
N LYS A 187 -20.11 3.15 16.42
CA LYS A 187 -18.84 2.86 17.11
C LYS A 187 -17.76 2.52 16.10
N ASN A 188 -16.54 2.96 16.38
CA ASN A 188 -15.37 2.62 15.58
C ASN A 188 -14.58 1.51 16.29
N PHE A 189 -14.01 0.62 15.50
CA PHE A 189 -13.09 -0.42 15.96
C PHE A 189 -12.07 -0.71 14.87
N ASN A 190 -10.79 -0.52 15.17
CA ASN A 190 -9.73 -0.52 14.15
C ASN A 190 -10.10 0.41 12.99
N ASP A 191 -10.07 -0.11 11.76
CA ASP A 191 -10.47 0.56 10.53
C ASP A 191 -11.92 0.21 10.12
N CYS A 192 -12.77 -0.25 11.05
CA CYS A 192 -14.18 -0.52 10.80
C CYS A 192 -15.10 0.44 11.58
N VAL A 193 -16.23 0.78 10.96
CA VAL A 193 -17.35 1.49 11.58
C VAL A 193 -18.54 0.55 11.67
N PHE A 194 -19.06 0.39 12.88
CA PHE A 194 -20.28 -0.34 13.17
C PHE A 194 -21.42 0.67 13.38
N THR A 195 -22.55 0.46 12.72
CA THR A 195 -23.74 1.31 12.90
C THR A 195 -24.96 0.44 13.21
N ILE A 196 -25.66 0.74 14.29
CA ILE A 196 -26.96 0.14 14.60
C ILE A 196 -28.06 1.18 14.39
N ALA A 197 -29.08 0.84 13.61
CA ALA A 197 -30.22 1.71 13.31
C ALA A 197 -31.53 0.91 13.16
N GLY A 198 -32.67 1.60 13.31
CA GLY A 198 -33.99 1.09 12.93
C GLY A 198 -34.16 1.02 11.41
N GLY A 199 -35.15 0.27 10.93
CA GLY A 199 -35.39 0.10 9.50
C GLY A 199 -35.80 1.36 8.75
N ASP A 200 -36.56 2.23 9.40
CA ASP A 200 -36.93 3.53 8.83
C ASP A 200 -35.72 4.49 8.77
N ASP A 201 -34.68 4.20 9.55
CA ASP A 201 -33.46 5.01 9.66
C ASP A 201 -32.30 4.41 8.83
N LEU A 202 -32.56 3.42 7.97
CA LEU A 202 -31.52 2.70 7.24
C LEU A 202 -30.69 3.65 6.35
N GLU A 203 -31.33 4.67 5.75
CA GLU A 203 -30.65 5.70 4.96
C GLU A 203 -29.73 6.60 5.82
N LEU A 204 -30.09 6.84 7.08
CA LEU A 204 -29.27 7.62 8.02
C LEU A 204 -27.96 6.93 8.41
N THR A 205 -27.81 5.64 8.09
CA THR A 205 -26.57 4.91 8.32
C THR A 205 -25.43 5.43 7.44
N ASN A 206 -25.71 6.04 6.28
CA ASN A 206 -24.72 6.41 5.26
C ASN A 206 -23.78 5.22 4.91
N ALA A 207 -24.31 4.00 4.91
CA ALA A 207 -23.54 2.81 4.57
C ALA A 207 -23.19 2.80 3.07
N SER A 208 -21.94 2.46 2.76
CA SER A 208 -21.51 2.25 1.38
C SER A 208 -22.22 1.02 0.77
N PRO A 209 -22.34 0.95 -0.57
CA PRO A 209 -22.96 -0.21 -1.23
C PRO A 209 -22.32 -1.56 -0.89
N GLU A 210 -21.01 -1.55 -0.56
CA GLU A 210 -20.21 -2.74 -0.20
C GLU A 210 -20.21 -3.04 1.30
N ALA A 211 -20.83 -2.20 2.13
CA ALA A 211 -20.98 -2.47 3.55
C ALA A 211 -21.71 -3.80 3.78
N LEU A 212 -21.34 -4.52 4.83
CA LEU A 212 -22.11 -5.68 5.28
C LEU A 212 -23.30 -5.21 6.11
N VAL A 213 -24.42 -5.93 6.02
CA VAL A 213 -25.61 -5.68 6.83
C VAL A 213 -26.16 -6.98 7.40
N SER A 214 -26.55 -6.92 8.68
CA SER A 214 -27.21 -7.99 9.39
C SER A 214 -28.46 -7.49 10.10
N VAL A 215 -29.53 -8.28 10.02
CA VAL A 215 -30.77 -8.03 10.76
C VAL A 215 -30.58 -8.53 12.18
N ILE A 216 -30.68 -7.63 13.16
CA ILE A 216 -30.39 -7.94 14.57
C ILE A 216 -31.64 -7.96 15.46
N SER A 217 -32.78 -7.45 14.96
CA SER A 217 -34.05 -7.48 15.69
C SER A 217 -35.24 -7.47 14.73
N LYS A 218 -36.35 -8.06 15.19
CA LYS A 218 -37.67 -8.05 14.53
C LYS A 218 -38.77 -8.02 15.61
N LYS A 219 -39.38 -6.86 15.91
CA LYS A 219 -40.38 -6.74 16.98
C LYS A 219 -41.80 -6.60 16.43
N GLY A 220 -42.62 -7.64 16.58
CA GLY A 220 -44.03 -7.59 16.17
C GLY A 220 -44.23 -7.65 14.65
N GLY A 221 -45.10 -8.56 14.18
CA GLY A 221 -45.37 -8.78 12.75
C GLY A 221 -45.37 -10.25 12.36
N GLU A 222 -46.06 -10.59 11.27
CA GLU A 222 -46.04 -11.94 10.69
C GLU A 222 -44.60 -12.33 10.28
N LYS A 223 -44.31 -13.64 10.24
CA LYS A 223 -43.01 -14.11 9.72
C LYS A 223 -42.93 -13.75 8.24
N SER A 224 -42.17 -12.70 7.90
CA SER A 224 -41.79 -12.45 6.51
C SER A 224 -41.06 -13.69 5.96
N ALA A 225 -41.48 -14.14 4.77
CA ALA A 225 -40.85 -15.23 4.05
C ALA A 225 -39.54 -14.79 3.37
N ASN A 226 -39.27 -13.48 3.34
CA ASN A 226 -38.09 -12.91 2.71
C ASN A 226 -36.80 -13.33 3.45
N PRO A 227 -35.86 -14.04 2.79
CA PRO A 227 -34.65 -14.52 3.43
C PRO A 227 -33.73 -13.40 3.93
N TYR A 228 -33.78 -12.21 3.33
CA TYR A 228 -32.97 -11.05 3.73
C TYR A 228 -33.43 -10.41 5.05
N LEU A 229 -34.65 -10.70 5.50
CA LEU A 229 -35.21 -10.21 6.78
C LEU A 229 -35.03 -11.20 7.95
N LYS A 230 -34.27 -12.28 7.74
CA LYS A 230 -33.97 -13.24 8.80
C LYS A 230 -32.95 -12.67 9.77
N THR A 231 -33.26 -12.74 11.06
CA THR A 231 -32.32 -12.36 12.13
C THR A 231 -31.05 -13.19 12.07
N GLY A 232 -29.91 -12.53 12.30
CA GLY A 232 -28.57 -13.11 12.22
C GLY A 232 -28.08 -13.36 10.79
N GLY A 233 -28.88 -13.08 9.76
CA GLY A 233 -28.45 -13.15 8.35
C GLY A 233 -27.35 -12.13 8.04
N LEU A 234 -26.58 -12.37 6.99
CA LEU A 234 -25.51 -11.48 6.53
C LEU A 234 -25.57 -11.34 5.01
N THR A 235 -25.57 -10.10 4.53
CA THR A 235 -25.55 -9.78 3.10
C THR A 235 -24.81 -8.46 2.87
N ASN A 236 -24.55 -8.11 1.61
CA ASN A 236 -24.09 -6.76 1.27
C ASN A 236 -25.27 -5.77 1.31
N PHE A 237 -24.98 -4.52 1.68
CA PHE A 237 -25.97 -3.46 1.89
C PHE A 237 -26.76 -3.13 0.63
N LYS A 238 -26.08 -3.04 -0.53
CA LYS A 238 -26.75 -2.85 -1.82
C LYS A 238 -27.78 -3.94 -2.10
N GLU A 239 -27.37 -5.20 -1.96
CA GLU A 239 -28.21 -6.36 -2.23
C GLU A 239 -29.39 -6.42 -1.25
N TYR A 240 -29.16 -6.08 0.02
CA TYR A 240 -30.21 -5.95 1.01
C TYR A 240 -31.26 -4.92 0.58
N CYS A 241 -30.85 -3.68 0.31
CA CYS A 241 -31.76 -2.60 -0.10
C CYS A 241 -32.56 -2.96 -1.36
N GLU A 242 -31.93 -3.59 -2.35
CA GLU A 242 -32.60 -4.03 -3.58
C GLU A 242 -33.69 -5.09 -3.33
N ASN A 243 -33.46 -6.01 -2.38
CA ASN A 243 -34.35 -7.14 -2.08
C ASN A 243 -35.36 -6.85 -0.95
N THR A 244 -35.26 -5.72 -0.25
CA THR A 244 -36.20 -5.31 0.80
C THR A 244 -36.91 -3.99 0.52
N LYS A 245 -36.74 -3.40 -0.67
CA LYS A 245 -37.32 -2.09 -1.04
C LYS A 245 -38.85 -1.98 -0.89
N ASP A 246 -39.56 -3.11 -1.05
CA ASP A 246 -41.03 -3.17 -1.01
C ASP A 246 -41.55 -3.74 0.32
N GLU A 247 -40.66 -4.00 1.29
CA GLU A 247 -41.00 -4.56 2.60
C GLU A 247 -41.18 -3.45 3.64
N ASN A 248 -42.05 -3.67 4.64
CA ASN A 248 -42.15 -2.76 5.78
C ASN A 248 -41.04 -3.08 6.80
N LEU A 249 -40.15 -2.12 7.02
CA LEU A 249 -38.97 -2.26 7.90
C LEU A 249 -39.12 -1.61 9.28
N GLU A 250 -40.26 -0.99 9.60
CA GLU A 250 -40.51 -0.23 10.83
C GLU A 250 -40.13 -1.00 12.11
N ASN A 251 -40.36 -2.32 12.10
CA ASN A 251 -40.14 -3.21 13.25
C ASN A 251 -38.78 -3.91 13.27
N TYR A 252 -37.90 -3.59 12.32
CA TYR A 252 -36.59 -4.21 12.18
C TYR A 252 -35.47 -3.27 12.64
N LYS A 253 -34.38 -3.87 13.11
CA LYS A 253 -33.13 -3.16 13.38
C LYS A 253 -31.97 -3.87 12.72
N PHE A 254 -30.98 -3.09 12.34
CA PHE A 254 -29.88 -3.52 11.49
C PHE A 254 -28.55 -3.12 12.09
N LEU A 255 -27.57 -4.00 11.94
CA LEU A 255 -26.15 -3.67 12.11
C LEU A 255 -25.55 -3.54 10.72
N THR A 256 -24.95 -2.39 10.40
CA THR A 256 -24.08 -2.24 9.23
C THR A 256 -22.62 -2.19 9.67
N ILE A 257 -21.75 -2.79 8.85
CA ILE A 257 -20.32 -2.86 9.07
C ILE A 257 -19.62 -2.44 7.79
N GLN A 258 -18.77 -1.44 7.87
CA GLN A 258 -17.98 -0.98 6.74
C GLN A 258 -16.60 -0.54 7.18
N LYS A 259 -15.64 -0.58 6.27
CA LYS A 259 -14.33 0.01 6.52
C LYS A 259 -14.49 1.52 6.59
N THR A 260 -13.87 2.13 7.60
CA THR A 260 -13.50 3.54 7.54
C THR A 260 -12.51 3.67 6.39
N SER A 261 -12.90 4.41 5.36
CA SER A 261 -11.94 4.98 4.43
C SER A 261 -10.93 5.79 5.24
N VAL A 262 -9.69 5.28 5.39
CA VAL A 262 -8.66 5.98 6.16
C VAL A 262 -8.34 7.26 5.42
N THR A 263 -8.89 8.35 5.92
CA THR A 263 -8.58 9.67 5.40
C THR A 263 -7.17 10.03 5.82
N MET A 264 -6.32 10.30 4.84
CA MET A 264 -4.93 10.69 5.05
C MET A 264 -4.74 12.11 4.53
N LYS A 265 -3.95 12.93 5.22
CA LYS A 265 -3.56 14.25 4.73
C LYS A 265 -2.73 14.06 3.46
N VAL A 266 -2.93 14.87 2.42
CA VAL A 266 -2.17 14.80 1.14
C VAL A 266 -0.67 14.77 1.38
N SER A 267 -0.17 15.62 2.30
CA SER A 267 1.24 15.66 2.68
C SER A 267 1.72 14.37 3.36
N ASP A 268 0.92 13.74 4.24
CA ASP A 268 1.27 12.46 4.86
C ASP A 268 1.34 11.33 3.82
N TYR A 269 0.41 11.32 2.87
CA TYR A 269 0.39 10.34 1.77
C TYR A 269 1.68 10.42 0.94
N ILE A 270 2.11 11.62 0.57
CA ILE A 270 3.32 11.81 -0.24
C ILE A 270 4.54 11.21 0.46
N PHE A 271 4.77 11.53 1.73
CA PHE A 271 5.94 11.02 2.44
C PHE A 271 5.83 9.53 2.79
N SER A 272 4.62 9.01 3.04
CA SER A 272 4.39 7.58 3.25
C SER A 272 4.75 6.76 2.00
N GLU A 273 4.32 7.21 0.81
CA GLU A 273 4.65 6.55 -0.45
C GLU A 273 6.15 6.65 -0.79
N LEU A 274 6.79 7.79 -0.54
CA LEU A 274 8.23 7.93 -0.72
C LEU A 274 9.01 7.01 0.22
N ALA A 275 8.58 6.89 1.47
CA ALA A 275 9.17 5.95 2.43
C ALA A 275 9.04 4.49 1.95
N ALA A 276 7.86 4.12 1.43
CA ALA A 276 7.60 2.78 0.87
C ALA A 276 8.49 2.46 -0.34
N LEU A 277 8.87 3.46 -1.15
CA LEU A 277 9.85 3.31 -2.24
C LEU A 277 11.31 3.11 -1.77
N GLY A 278 11.54 3.26 -0.46
CA GLY A 278 12.84 3.14 0.18
C GLY A 278 13.63 4.45 0.21
N VAL A 279 12.97 5.60 0.04
CA VAL A 279 13.59 6.90 0.34
C VAL A 279 13.82 6.97 1.85
N LYS A 280 15.04 7.30 2.26
CA LYS A 280 15.43 7.40 3.67
C LYS A 280 15.79 8.80 4.12
N ASP A 281 16.25 9.65 3.20
CA ASP A 281 16.67 11.01 3.53
C ASP A 281 15.96 12.01 2.62
N VAL A 282 15.39 13.06 3.21
CA VAL A 282 14.82 14.20 2.48
C VAL A 282 15.52 15.47 2.93
N PHE A 283 16.04 16.23 1.97
CA PHE A 283 16.80 17.45 2.24
C PHE A 283 15.90 18.68 2.10
N THR A 284 15.95 19.61 3.06
CA THR A 284 15.00 20.72 3.04
C THR A 284 15.52 22.00 3.70
N VAL A 285 14.88 23.11 3.34
CA VAL A 285 14.88 24.38 4.07
C VAL A 285 13.42 24.70 4.38
N SER A 286 13.11 24.99 5.64
CA SER A 286 11.75 25.26 6.08
C SER A 286 11.19 26.56 5.49
N GLY A 287 9.90 26.59 5.16
CA GLY A 287 9.19 27.82 4.78
C GLY A 287 7.67 27.66 4.84
N GLY A 288 6.97 28.79 5.00
CA GLY A 288 5.55 28.82 5.34
C GLY A 288 4.63 28.19 4.30
N ALA A 289 4.96 28.34 3.01
CA ALA A 289 4.13 27.76 1.94
C ALA A 289 4.22 26.22 1.88
N ALA A 290 5.17 25.60 2.58
CA ALA A 290 5.33 24.15 2.67
C ALA A 290 5.04 23.59 4.08
N MET A 291 4.33 24.34 4.95
CA MET A 291 4.23 23.99 6.37
C MET A 291 3.65 22.59 6.62
N HIS A 292 2.65 22.16 5.86
CA HIS A 292 2.03 20.84 6.04
C HIS A 292 2.94 19.73 5.53
N LEU A 293 3.69 19.99 4.46
CA LEU A 293 4.72 19.07 3.96
C LEU A 293 5.85 18.91 4.99
N LEU A 294 6.29 20.00 5.62
CA LEU A 294 7.33 19.97 6.65
C LEU A 294 6.88 19.21 7.90
N ASP A 295 5.64 19.42 8.33
CA ASP A 295 5.01 18.69 9.45
C ASP A 295 4.93 17.18 9.17
N SER A 296 4.43 16.80 7.99
CA SER A 296 4.37 15.40 7.55
C SER A 296 5.74 14.74 7.42
N LEU A 297 6.72 15.47 6.88
CA LEU A 297 8.10 15.00 6.79
C LEU A 297 8.72 14.81 8.19
N GLY A 298 8.51 15.75 9.11
CA GLY A 298 9.06 15.70 10.46
C GLY A 298 8.41 14.66 11.38
N THR A 299 7.18 14.24 11.07
CA THR A 299 6.43 13.22 11.85
C THR A 299 6.52 11.81 11.27
N ASN A 300 7.00 11.66 10.03
CA ASN A 300 7.23 10.36 9.40
C ASN A 300 8.44 9.66 10.05
N LYS A 301 8.22 8.47 10.61
CA LYS A 301 9.26 7.71 11.35
C LYS A 301 10.24 6.97 10.45
N ASP A 302 9.92 6.82 9.16
CA ASP A 302 10.69 6.02 8.21
C ASP A 302 11.63 6.87 7.33
N ILE A 303 11.53 8.20 7.44
CA ILE A 303 12.32 9.19 6.70
C ILE A 303 13.06 10.10 7.67
N ASN A 304 14.34 10.33 7.40
CA ASN A 304 15.14 11.36 8.04
C ASN A 304 14.91 12.70 7.34
N HIS A 305 14.46 13.68 8.12
CA HIS A 305 14.41 15.08 7.72
C HIS A 305 15.79 15.73 7.93
N ILE A 306 16.44 16.15 6.84
CA ILE A 306 17.77 16.78 6.87
C ILE A 306 17.64 18.27 6.49
N SER A 307 17.73 19.14 7.49
CA SER A 307 17.76 20.59 7.25
C SER A 307 19.10 21.05 6.71
N THR A 308 19.08 21.76 5.58
CA THR A 308 20.26 22.46 5.04
C THR A 308 20.16 23.96 5.31
N HIS A 309 21.24 24.69 5.07
CA HIS A 309 21.27 26.16 5.24
C HIS A 309 20.81 26.92 4.00
N HIS A 310 20.57 26.23 2.86
CA HIS A 310 20.18 26.85 1.59
C HIS A 310 19.54 25.81 0.66
N GLU A 311 18.53 26.20 -0.13
CA GLU A 311 17.80 25.27 -1.00
C GLU A 311 18.65 24.69 -2.13
N GLN A 312 19.63 25.46 -2.62
CA GLN A 312 20.66 24.94 -3.52
C GLN A 312 21.41 23.75 -2.90
N ALA A 313 21.75 23.82 -1.61
CA ALA A 313 22.41 22.72 -0.91
C ALA A 313 21.46 21.53 -0.72
N ALA A 314 20.17 21.78 -0.45
CA ALA A 314 19.17 20.70 -0.41
C ALA A 314 19.06 19.97 -1.76
N ALA A 315 18.99 20.73 -2.86
CA ALA A 315 18.90 20.18 -4.20
C ALA A 315 20.13 19.36 -4.59
N MET A 316 21.34 19.87 -4.32
CA MET A 316 22.60 19.15 -4.58
C MET A 316 22.79 17.94 -3.67
N ALA A 317 22.32 18.02 -2.41
CA ALA A 317 22.37 16.89 -1.50
C ALA A 317 21.43 15.76 -1.93
N ALA A 318 20.23 16.08 -2.40
CA ALA A 318 19.32 15.11 -3.00
C ALA A 318 19.95 14.43 -4.22
N GLU A 319 20.58 15.20 -5.11
CA GLU A 319 21.32 14.64 -6.26
C GLU A 319 22.45 13.70 -5.82
N GLY A 320 23.27 14.12 -4.86
CA GLY A 320 24.37 13.30 -4.32
C GLY A 320 23.87 12.02 -3.64
N ASN A 321 22.81 12.12 -2.85
CA ASN A 321 22.18 10.99 -2.17
C ASN A 321 21.68 9.96 -3.18
N ALA A 322 21.05 10.39 -4.28
CA ALA A 322 20.57 9.49 -5.32
C ALA A 322 21.69 8.67 -5.97
N ARG A 323 22.87 9.27 -6.18
CA ARG A 323 24.05 8.59 -6.73
C ARG A 323 24.59 7.51 -5.81
N ILE A 324 24.56 7.76 -4.50
CA ILE A 324 25.11 6.85 -3.49
C ILE A 324 24.15 5.70 -3.20
N THR A 325 22.85 6.00 -3.07
CA THR A 325 21.84 5.01 -2.65
C THR A 325 21.27 4.22 -3.82
N GLY A 326 21.37 4.73 -5.05
CA GLY A 326 20.68 4.17 -6.21
C GLY A 326 19.15 4.31 -6.15
N LYS A 327 18.64 5.11 -5.20
CA LYS A 327 17.22 5.46 -5.03
C LYS A 327 16.99 6.90 -5.49
N PRO A 328 15.74 7.32 -5.77
CA PRO A 328 15.47 8.72 -6.07
C PRO A 328 15.85 9.63 -4.89
N GLY A 329 16.63 10.68 -5.17
CA GLY A 329 16.93 11.71 -4.18
C GLY A 329 15.76 12.67 -4.02
N VAL A 330 15.46 13.13 -2.82
CA VAL A 330 14.29 13.99 -2.57
C VAL A 330 14.69 15.29 -1.90
N ALA A 331 14.20 16.41 -2.44
CA ALA A 331 14.33 17.73 -1.83
C ALA A 331 12.96 18.38 -1.63
N LEU A 332 12.73 18.96 -0.45
CA LEU A 332 11.54 19.73 -0.11
C LEU A 332 11.91 21.20 0.07
N VAL A 333 11.24 22.11 -0.63
CA VAL A 333 11.44 23.57 -0.51
C VAL A 333 10.11 24.31 -0.39
N THR A 334 10.15 25.58 0.01
CA THR A 334 8.98 26.45 0.01
C THR A 334 8.73 27.06 -1.38
N SER A 335 7.68 27.88 -1.51
CA SER A 335 7.35 28.64 -2.73
C SER A 335 8.42 29.69 -3.07
N GLY A 336 8.29 30.33 -4.23
CA GLY A 336 9.01 31.56 -4.56
C GLY A 336 10.54 31.44 -4.46
N PRO A 337 11.17 32.15 -3.51
CA PRO A 337 12.62 32.09 -3.35
C PRO A 337 13.13 30.67 -3.07
N GLY A 338 12.38 29.84 -2.35
CA GLY A 338 12.80 28.46 -2.06
C GLY A 338 12.91 27.62 -3.32
N GLY A 339 11.86 27.63 -4.15
CA GLY A 339 11.85 26.97 -5.45
C GLY A 339 12.94 27.49 -6.39
N THR A 340 13.09 28.81 -6.50
CA THR A 340 14.07 29.43 -7.40
C THR A 340 15.52 29.20 -6.96
N ASN A 341 15.81 29.15 -5.66
CA ASN A 341 17.14 28.82 -5.14
C ASN A 341 17.56 27.36 -5.45
N ALA A 342 16.61 26.44 -5.60
CA ALA A 342 16.89 25.04 -5.91
C ALA A 342 17.28 24.78 -7.38
N LEU A 343 16.95 25.71 -8.30
CA LEU A 343 17.09 25.54 -9.76
C LEU A 343 18.46 25.06 -10.21
N THR A 344 19.55 25.53 -9.60
CA THR A 344 20.91 25.10 -9.97
C THR A 344 21.12 23.61 -9.73
N GLY A 345 20.63 23.08 -8.59
CA GLY A 345 20.73 21.65 -8.29
C GLY A 345 19.82 20.81 -9.18
N VAL A 346 18.62 21.31 -9.52
CA VAL A 346 17.73 20.66 -10.51
C VAL A 346 18.43 20.54 -11.87
N CYS A 347 19.10 21.61 -12.32
CA CYS A 347 19.84 21.62 -13.56
C CYS A 347 21.00 20.62 -13.55
N GLY A 348 21.72 20.51 -12.43
CA GLY A 348 22.76 19.49 -12.22
C GLY A 348 22.20 18.07 -12.40
N ALA A 349 21.13 17.74 -11.68
CA ALA A 349 20.45 16.47 -11.79
C ALA A 349 19.97 16.16 -13.23
N TRP A 350 19.47 17.16 -13.96
CA TRP A 350 19.05 17.01 -15.36
C TRP A 350 20.22 16.67 -16.28
N ILE A 351 21.30 17.45 -16.22
CA ILE A 351 22.48 17.28 -17.08
C ILE A 351 23.07 15.89 -16.90
N ASP A 352 23.16 15.43 -15.65
CA ASP A 352 23.78 14.17 -15.29
C ASP A 352 22.81 12.99 -15.21
N SER A 353 21.53 13.22 -15.51
CA SER A 353 20.49 12.17 -15.60
C SER A 353 20.28 11.45 -14.27
N ILE A 354 20.19 12.23 -13.18
CA ILE A 354 20.05 11.74 -11.82
C ILE A 354 18.56 11.70 -11.44
N PRO A 355 18.04 10.57 -10.93
CA PRO A 355 16.65 10.48 -10.51
C PRO A 355 16.46 11.28 -9.22
N THR A 356 15.77 12.42 -9.33
CA THR A 356 15.46 13.27 -8.17
C THR A 356 14.03 13.75 -8.21
N ILE A 357 13.39 13.83 -7.05
CA ILE A 357 12.02 14.32 -6.86
C ILE A 357 12.10 15.61 -6.05
N PHE A 358 11.76 16.72 -6.69
CA PHE A 358 11.63 18.01 -6.05
C PHE A 358 10.17 18.24 -5.66
N ILE A 359 9.94 18.60 -4.41
CA ILE A 359 8.63 18.94 -3.88
C ILE A 359 8.71 20.38 -3.40
N SER A 360 7.78 21.22 -3.84
CA SER A 360 7.63 22.57 -3.31
C SER A 360 6.26 22.83 -2.75
N GLY A 361 6.22 23.63 -1.69
CA GLY A 361 5.00 24.32 -1.32
C GLY A 361 4.69 25.47 -2.26
N GLN A 362 3.42 25.84 -2.36
CA GLN A 362 2.94 26.99 -3.11
C GLN A 362 1.92 27.77 -2.27
N VAL A 363 1.64 29.02 -2.66
CA VAL A 363 0.50 29.78 -2.11
C VAL A 363 -0.81 29.02 -2.25
N THR A 364 -1.86 29.42 -1.51
CA THR A 364 -3.15 28.72 -1.58
C THR A 364 -3.76 28.84 -2.97
N SER A 365 -4.54 27.84 -3.38
CA SER A 365 -5.10 27.69 -4.73
C SER A 365 -5.92 28.91 -5.19
N ASN A 366 -6.59 29.62 -4.27
CA ASN A 366 -7.35 30.84 -4.54
C ASN A 366 -6.48 32.10 -4.73
N THR A 367 -5.17 32.01 -4.52
CA THR A 367 -4.20 33.10 -4.66
C THR A 367 -3.14 32.82 -5.71
N LEU A 368 -3.34 31.81 -6.55
CA LEU A 368 -2.45 31.54 -7.68
C LEU A 368 -2.55 32.64 -8.77
N ILE A 369 -1.45 32.93 -9.46
CA ILE A 369 -1.35 33.92 -10.54
C ILE A 369 -2.05 33.49 -11.82
N GLU A 370 -2.34 32.20 -11.99
CA GLU A 370 -2.82 31.65 -13.24
C GLU A 370 -4.10 32.37 -13.70
N GLY A 371 -4.11 32.83 -14.96
CA GLY A 371 -5.24 33.55 -15.53
C GLY A 371 -5.40 35.01 -15.09
N THR A 372 -4.56 35.52 -14.18
CA THR A 372 -4.66 36.91 -13.68
C THR A 372 -3.94 37.94 -14.56
N GLY A 373 -2.92 37.51 -15.32
CA GLY A 373 -2.03 38.41 -16.07
C GLY A 373 -1.01 39.17 -15.21
N LEU A 374 -0.98 38.92 -13.89
CA LEU A 374 -0.03 39.52 -12.96
C LEU A 374 1.30 38.75 -12.95
N ARG A 375 2.37 39.41 -12.48
CA ARG A 375 3.67 38.76 -12.24
C ARG A 375 3.74 38.03 -10.90
N GLN A 376 2.91 38.44 -9.94
CA GLN A 376 2.76 37.85 -8.62
C GLN A 376 1.40 38.26 -8.06
N PHE A 377 0.65 37.32 -7.48
CA PHE A 377 -0.64 37.58 -6.83
C PHE A 377 -0.59 37.11 -5.37
N GLY A 378 -0.16 35.87 -5.13
CA GLY A 378 0.11 35.35 -3.80
C GLY A 378 1.45 35.80 -3.22
N ILE A 379 1.55 35.78 -1.88
CA ILE A 379 2.77 36.17 -1.17
C ILE A 379 3.88 35.15 -1.46
N GLN A 380 5.03 35.63 -1.94
CA GLN A 380 6.15 34.77 -2.36
C GLN A 380 5.76 33.73 -3.41
N GLU A 381 4.76 34.03 -4.23
CA GLU A 381 4.41 33.18 -5.35
C GLU A 381 5.43 33.33 -6.49
N SER A 382 5.73 32.22 -7.15
CA SER A 382 6.43 32.18 -8.43
C SER A 382 5.90 31.02 -9.28
N ASP A 383 5.82 31.20 -10.60
CA ASP A 383 5.53 30.11 -11.54
C ASP A 383 6.75 29.19 -11.71
N ILE A 384 7.00 28.40 -10.67
CA ILE A 384 8.17 27.52 -10.61
C ILE A 384 8.08 26.42 -11.66
N VAL A 385 6.87 25.93 -11.97
CA VAL A 385 6.64 24.89 -12.98
C VAL A 385 7.10 25.35 -14.35
N SER A 386 6.76 26.58 -14.78
CA SER A 386 7.27 27.12 -16.05
C SER A 386 8.79 27.30 -16.05
N MET A 387 9.39 27.67 -14.91
CA MET A 387 10.84 27.85 -14.80
C MET A 387 11.62 26.53 -14.90
N VAL A 388 11.13 25.47 -14.25
CA VAL A 388 11.84 24.16 -14.20
C VAL A 388 11.51 23.26 -15.38
N LYS A 389 10.49 23.58 -16.20
CA LYS A 389 9.99 22.72 -17.30
C LYS A 389 11.07 22.27 -18.28
N SER A 390 12.05 23.12 -18.56
CA SER A 390 13.14 22.81 -19.51
C SER A 390 14.24 21.92 -18.93
N VAL A 391 14.27 21.76 -17.61
CA VAL A 391 15.28 21.00 -16.86
C VAL A 391 14.65 19.93 -15.98
N THR A 392 13.44 19.47 -16.31
CA THR A 392 12.73 18.39 -15.62
C THR A 392 12.05 17.47 -16.63
N LYS A 393 11.90 16.19 -16.28
CA LYS A 393 11.11 15.23 -17.07
C LYS A 393 9.61 15.43 -16.87
N TYR A 394 9.24 15.98 -15.73
CA TYR A 394 7.86 16.22 -15.33
C TYR A 394 7.81 17.35 -14.32
N ALA A 395 6.91 18.31 -14.50
CA ALA A 395 6.65 19.39 -13.55
C ALA A 395 5.15 19.71 -13.57
N VAL A 396 4.52 19.77 -12.40
CA VAL A 396 3.07 20.00 -12.29
C VAL A 396 2.71 20.72 -10.99
N VAL A 397 1.64 21.54 -11.04
CA VAL A 397 0.96 22.06 -9.85
C VAL A 397 -0.16 21.08 -9.47
N LEU A 398 -0.14 20.54 -8.25
CA LEU A 398 -1.20 19.65 -7.75
C LEU A 398 -2.41 20.47 -7.29
N LYS A 399 -3.39 20.69 -8.18
CA LYS A 399 -4.57 21.51 -7.89
C LYS A 399 -5.74 20.76 -7.25
N ASP A 400 -5.86 19.46 -7.52
CA ASP A 400 -6.89 18.60 -6.96
C ASP A 400 -6.24 17.62 -5.98
N PRO A 401 -6.63 17.59 -4.70
CA PRO A 401 -6.04 16.68 -3.73
C PRO A 401 -6.26 15.21 -4.13
N LYS A 402 -7.37 14.88 -4.82
CA LYS A 402 -7.65 13.51 -5.26
C LYS A 402 -6.63 13.01 -6.29
N GLN A 403 -5.94 13.91 -7.00
CA GLN A 403 -4.95 13.54 -8.02
C GLN A 403 -3.54 13.28 -7.45
N VAL A 404 -3.36 13.34 -6.12
CA VAL A 404 -2.04 13.16 -5.48
C VAL A 404 -1.39 11.82 -5.86
N LYS A 405 -2.16 10.73 -5.86
CA LYS A 405 -1.67 9.38 -6.19
C LYS A 405 -1.18 9.30 -7.63
N TYR A 406 -2.00 9.74 -8.58
CA TYR A 406 -1.63 9.81 -9.99
C TYR A 406 -0.34 10.61 -10.21
N HIS A 407 -0.28 11.84 -9.69
CA HIS A 407 0.86 12.72 -9.94
C HIS A 407 2.15 12.24 -9.27
N LEU A 408 2.08 11.69 -8.06
CA LEU A 408 3.24 11.15 -7.37
C LEU A 408 3.78 9.90 -8.08
N GLN A 409 2.92 8.94 -8.42
CA GLN A 409 3.32 7.73 -9.15
C GLN A 409 3.93 8.07 -10.52
N LYS A 410 3.31 9.01 -11.25
CA LYS A 410 3.84 9.50 -12.53
C LYS A 410 5.20 10.18 -12.36
N ALA A 411 5.36 11.01 -11.33
CA ALA A 411 6.63 11.68 -11.05
C ALA A 411 7.73 10.65 -10.74
N VAL A 412 7.47 9.66 -9.87
CA VAL A 412 8.41 8.59 -9.54
C VAL A 412 8.78 7.78 -10.78
N TYR A 413 7.79 7.36 -11.57
CA TYR A 413 8.00 6.61 -12.81
C TYR A 413 8.88 7.41 -13.78
N LEU A 414 8.54 8.67 -14.05
CA LEU A 414 9.30 9.49 -14.97
C LEU A 414 10.70 9.83 -14.44
N ALA A 415 10.88 9.99 -13.13
CA ALA A 415 12.20 10.25 -12.56
C ALA A 415 13.16 9.08 -12.76
N THR A 416 12.65 7.84 -12.76
CA THR A 416 13.46 6.61 -12.67
C THR A 416 13.54 5.79 -13.95
N THR A 417 12.61 5.96 -14.90
CA THR A 417 12.54 5.12 -16.11
C THR A 417 13.17 5.76 -17.35
N GLY A 418 13.58 4.92 -18.31
CA GLY A 418 14.29 5.35 -19.51
C GLY A 418 15.63 6.00 -19.15
N ARG A 419 15.89 7.22 -19.65
CA ARG A 419 16.96 8.07 -19.12
C ARG A 419 16.44 8.77 -17.86
N PRO A 420 16.98 8.48 -16.66
CA PRO A 420 16.50 9.09 -15.42
C PRO A 420 16.74 10.61 -15.39
N GLY A 421 16.04 11.29 -14.49
CA GLY A 421 16.18 12.74 -14.37
C GLY A 421 15.24 13.35 -13.33
N PRO A 422 15.36 14.67 -13.11
CA PRO A 422 14.56 15.38 -12.11
C PRO A 422 13.10 15.53 -12.50
N VAL A 423 12.22 15.50 -11.50
CA VAL A 423 10.79 15.84 -11.60
C VAL A 423 10.41 16.83 -10.49
N TRP A 424 9.32 17.56 -10.68
CA TRP A 424 8.87 18.60 -9.76
C TRP A 424 7.37 18.52 -9.47
N LEU A 425 7.01 18.45 -8.19
CA LEU A 425 5.63 18.55 -7.71
C LEU A 425 5.47 19.84 -6.90
N ASP A 426 4.71 20.79 -7.43
CA ASP A 426 4.38 22.06 -6.76
C ASP A 426 2.99 21.95 -6.12
N ILE A 427 2.88 22.14 -4.81
CA ILE A 427 1.68 21.77 -4.05
C ILE A 427 1.16 22.99 -3.27
N PRO A 428 0.01 23.57 -3.64
CA PRO A 428 -0.62 24.67 -2.91
C PRO A 428 -0.87 24.35 -1.44
N LEU A 429 -0.67 25.34 -0.58
CA LEU A 429 -0.74 25.18 0.87
C LEU A 429 -2.07 24.56 1.36
N ASP A 430 -3.19 25.00 0.79
CA ASP A 430 -4.53 24.49 1.11
C ASP A 430 -4.76 23.07 0.61
N ILE A 431 -4.02 22.61 -0.41
CA ILE A 431 -4.07 21.24 -0.93
C ILE A 431 -3.24 20.30 -0.06
N GLN A 432 -2.07 20.74 0.42
CA GLN A 432 -1.21 19.93 1.30
C GLN A 432 -1.95 19.44 2.56
N SER A 433 -2.89 20.24 3.06
CA SER A 433 -3.67 19.96 4.28
C SER A 433 -4.96 19.18 4.05
N LYS A 434 -5.37 18.95 2.80
CA LYS A 434 -6.62 18.23 2.52
C LYS A 434 -6.49 16.78 2.91
N LEU A 435 -7.60 16.24 3.39
CA LEU A 435 -7.79 14.82 3.61
C LEU A 435 -8.24 14.16 2.30
N VAL A 436 -7.65 13.02 1.99
CA VAL A 436 -8.00 12.16 0.86
C VAL A 436 -8.18 10.74 1.34
N ILE A 437 -8.90 9.94 0.57
CA ILE A 437 -8.98 8.48 0.74
C ILE A 437 -8.06 7.91 -0.33
N PRO A 438 -6.83 7.44 0.00
CA PRO A 438 -5.84 7.05 -1.00
C PRO A 438 -6.32 5.98 -1.99
N ASP A 439 -7.23 5.10 -1.56
CA ASP A 439 -7.80 4.05 -2.40
C ASP A 439 -8.77 4.58 -3.45
N GLU A 440 -9.42 5.71 -3.19
CA GLU A 440 -10.31 6.40 -4.15
C GLU A 440 -9.54 7.34 -5.09
N CYS A 441 -8.26 7.61 -4.82
CA CYS A 441 -7.44 8.43 -5.70
C CYS A 441 -7.06 7.63 -6.97
N PRO A 442 -7.20 8.21 -8.18
CA PRO A 442 -6.78 7.56 -9.41
C PRO A 442 -5.29 7.22 -9.40
N SER A 443 -4.96 6.04 -9.92
CA SER A 443 -3.58 5.58 -10.10
C SER A 443 -3.02 6.01 -11.46
N PHE A 444 -1.70 6.13 -11.55
CA PHE A 444 -1.01 6.32 -12.82
C PHE A 444 -0.64 4.96 -13.42
N GLU A 445 -1.11 4.71 -14.63
CA GLU A 445 -0.71 3.55 -15.43
C GLU A 445 0.24 4.02 -16.55
N PRO A 446 1.49 3.52 -16.60
CA PRO A 446 2.39 3.82 -17.70
C PRO A 446 1.91 3.16 -18.98
N GLU A 447 2.05 3.84 -20.11
CA GLU A 447 1.90 3.21 -21.42
C GLU A 447 3.08 2.24 -21.64
N GLU A 448 2.89 0.97 -21.28
CA GLU A 448 3.88 -0.07 -21.56
C GLU A 448 4.02 -0.26 -23.07
N LYS A 449 5.19 0.09 -23.60
CA LYS A 449 5.57 -0.36 -24.95
C LYS A 449 6.15 -1.76 -24.79
N PRO A 450 5.53 -2.82 -25.33
CA PRO A 450 6.09 -4.15 -25.24
C PRO A 450 7.49 -4.16 -25.86
N ILE A 451 8.46 -4.68 -25.11
CA ILE A 451 9.80 -4.97 -25.60
C ILE A 451 9.65 -6.15 -26.57
N THR A 452 9.28 -5.86 -27.80
CA THR A 452 9.24 -6.85 -28.87
C THR A 452 10.67 -7.18 -29.31
N GLU A 453 10.90 -8.41 -29.76
CA GLU A 453 12.16 -8.80 -30.40
C GLU A 453 12.45 -7.83 -31.54
N ASN A 454 13.37 -6.90 -31.28
CA ASN A 454 13.73 -5.87 -32.22
C ASN A 454 14.75 -6.48 -33.19
N LYS A 455 14.26 -7.06 -34.30
CA LYS A 455 15.12 -7.60 -35.37
C LYS A 455 16.19 -6.59 -35.81
N SER A 456 15.84 -5.30 -35.84
CA SER A 456 16.79 -4.23 -36.17
C SER A 456 17.91 -4.11 -35.12
N LEU A 457 17.60 -4.26 -33.83
CA LEU A 457 18.63 -4.26 -32.78
C LEU A 457 19.60 -5.45 -32.94
N LYS A 458 19.07 -6.64 -33.26
CA LYS A 458 19.92 -7.83 -33.49
C LYS A 458 20.88 -7.61 -34.66
N GLU A 459 20.37 -7.11 -35.80
CA GLU A 459 21.18 -6.77 -36.98
C GLU A 459 22.23 -5.69 -36.65
N GLN A 460 21.88 -4.67 -35.85
CA GLN A 460 22.81 -3.63 -35.41
C GLN A 460 23.94 -4.20 -34.53
N VAL A 461 23.61 -5.12 -33.62
CA VAL A 461 24.60 -5.80 -32.76
C VAL A 461 25.51 -6.70 -33.60
N GLU A 462 24.97 -7.47 -34.54
CA GLU A 462 25.75 -8.31 -35.46
C GLU A 462 26.73 -7.47 -36.29
N ASN A 463 26.27 -6.34 -36.84
CA ASN A 463 27.15 -5.40 -37.54
C ASN A 463 28.25 -4.83 -36.63
N CYS A 464 27.93 -4.48 -35.38
CA CYS A 464 28.93 -4.02 -34.41
C CYS A 464 30.01 -5.09 -34.16
N ILE A 465 29.61 -6.34 -34.00
CA ILE A 465 30.53 -7.48 -33.84
C ILE A 465 31.43 -7.64 -35.08
N ASP A 466 30.89 -7.49 -36.29
CA ASP A 466 31.68 -7.59 -37.52
C ASP A 466 32.68 -6.44 -37.67
N LEU A 467 32.37 -5.24 -37.17
CA LEU A 467 33.33 -4.14 -37.09
C LEU A 467 34.44 -4.45 -36.09
N LEU A 468 34.10 -4.98 -34.91
CA LEU A 468 35.07 -5.38 -33.90
C LEU A 468 36.04 -6.44 -34.43
N LYS A 469 35.55 -7.46 -35.16
CA LYS A 469 36.40 -8.51 -35.76
C LYS A 469 37.40 -8.00 -36.81
N LYS A 470 37.09 -6.89 -37.47
CA LYS A 470 37.93 -6.29 -38.53
C LYS A 470 38.88 -5.22 -38.01
N SER A 471 38.67 -4.75 -36.78
CA SER A 471 39.43 -3.69 -36.15
C SER A 471 40.73 -4.25 -35.58
N GLU A 472 41.84 -3.55 -35.77
CA GLU A 472 43.15 -3.89 -35.21
C GLU A 472 43.45 -3.11 -33.93
N ARG A 473 42.84 -1.92 -33.77
CA ARG A 473 43.04 -1.02 -32.63
C ARG A 473 41.71 -0.48 -32.10
N PRO A 474 40.79 -1.34 -31.66
CA PRO A 474 39.53 -0.89 -31.09
C PRO A 474 39.75 -0.23 -29.73
N VAL A 475 38.87 0.69 -29.36
CA VAL A 475 38.81 1.26 -28.01
C VAL A 475 37.36 1.33 -27.56
N LEU A 476 37.12 1.01 -26.28
CA LEU A 476 35.82 1.14 -25.65
C LEU A 476 35.77 2.41 -24.81
N ILE A 477 34.68 3.18 -24.90
CA ILE A 477 34.39 4.31 -24.01
C ILE A 477 33.21 3.94 -23.11
N SER A 478 33.45 3.85 -21.80
CA SER A 478 32.40 3.62 -20.81
C SER A 478 31.76 4.95 -20.40
N GLY A 479 30.44 4.98 -20.37
CA GLY A 479 29.66 6.13 -19.92
C GLY A 479 28.68 5.77 -18.81
N TYR A 480 28.17 6.80 -18.13
CA TYR A 480 27.36 6.64 -16.93
C TYR A 480 26.04 5.91 -17.18
N GLY A 481 25.58 5.86 -18.44
CA GLY A 481 24.42 5.07 -18.85
C GLY A 481 24.52 3.58 -18.49
N ILE A 482 25.74 3.04 -18.36
CA ILE A 482 25.96 1.66 -17.89
C ILE A 482 25.42 1.49 -16.46
N ARG A 483 25.78 2.40 -15.54
CA ARG A 483 25.31 2.39 -14.15
C ARG A 483 23.81 2.67 -14.06
N LEU A 484 23.31 3.61 -14.87
CA LEU A 484 21.88 3.91 -14.93
C LEU A 484 21.05 2.69 -15.37
N ALA A 485 21.60 1.85 -16.25
CA ALA A 485 20.98 0.60 -16.69
C ALA A 485 21.23 -0.58 -15.74
N ARG A 486 21.98 -0.39 -14.64
CA ARG A 486 22.46 -1.46 -13.74
C ARG A 486 23.24 -2.55 -14.47
N GLY A 487 23.97 -2.18 -15.52
CA GLY A 487 24.66 -3.08 -16.43
C GLY A 487 26.15 -3.27 -16.12
N GLU A 488 26.61 -2.94 -14.91
CA GLU A 488 28.03 -2.98 -14.56
C GLU A 488 28.63 -4.39 -14.68
N LYS A 489 27.88 -5.43 -14.30
CA LYS A 489 28.34 -6.82 -14.38
C LYS A 489 28.48 -7.28 -15.83
N GLU A 490 27.48 -7.01 -16.64
CA GLU A 490 27.44 -7.32 -18.07
C GLU A 490 28.54 -6.57 -18.80
N PHE A 491 28.77 -5.31 -18.43
CA PHE A 491 29.84 -4.48 -18.96
C PHE A 491 31.22 -5.04 -18.64
N LEU A 492 31.48 -5.43 -17.39
CA LEU A 492 32.76 -6.04 -17.01
C LEU A 492 32.99 -7.37 -17.74
N SER A 493 31.98 -8.21 -17.85
CA SER A 493 32.06 -9.46 -18.62
C SER A 493 32.35 -9.21 -20.11
N LEU A 494 31.77 -8.15 -20.69
CA LEU A 494 32.05 -7.73 -22.06
C LEU A 494 33.51 -7.29 -22.21
N VAL A 495 34.03 -6.50 -21.27
CA VAL A 495 35.43 -6.02 -21.27
C VAL A 495 36.41 -7.19 -21.21
N GLU A 496 36.19 -8.14 -20.30
CA GLU A 496 37.04 -9.35 -20.16
C GLU A 496 37.00 -10.23 -21.41
N LYS A 497 35.82 -10.39 -22.02
CA LYS A 497 35.65 -11.21 -23.22
C LYS A 497 36.28 -10.60 -24.46
N LEU A 498 36.21 -9.28 -24.58
CA LEU A 498 36.76 -8.57 -25.74
C LEU A 498 38.27 -8.35 -25.61
N GLY A 499 38.80 -8.14 -24.40
CA GLY A 499 40.22 -7.87 -24.20
C GLY A 499 40.68 -6.53 -24.80
N ILE A 500 39.77 -5.56 -24.92
CA ILE A 500 39.98 -4.27 -25.61
C ILE A 500 40.28 -3.15 -24.59
N PRO A 501 41.18 -2.19 -24.91
CA PRO A 501 41.43 -1.03 -24.06
C PRO A 501 40.16 -0.21 -23.75
N VAL A 502 39.98 0.15 -22.48
CA VAL A 502 38.83 0.90 -21.98
C VAL A 502 39.23 2.30 -21.53
N ILE A 503 38.42 3.27 -21.95
CA ILE A 503 38.50 4.67 -21.59
C ILE A 503 37.26 5.03 -20.78
N SER A 504 37.47 5.52 -19.57
CA SER A 504 36.38 5.99 -18.73
C SER A 504 35.94 7.41 -19.14
N SER A 505 34.63 7.64 -19.19
CA SER A 505 34.10 9.00 -19.15
C SER A 505 34.38 9.62 -17.78
N TRP A 506 34.29 10.95 -17.70
CA TRP A 506 34.42 11.68 -16.43
C TRP A 506 33.57 11.07 -15.30
N THR A 507 32.29 10.85 -15.61
CA THR A 507 31.27 10.30 -14.69
C THR A 507 31.37 8.80 -14.42
N THR A 508 32.35 8.11 -15.02
CA THR A 508 32.57 6.65 -14.83
C THR A 508 34.01 6.33 -14.51
N SER A 509 34.77 7.28 -13.98
CA SER A 509 36.19 7.09 -13.61
C SER A 509 36.40 5.95 -12.59
N ASP A 510 35.34 5.54 -11.91
CA ASP A 510 35.28 4.47 -10.91
C ASP A 510 34.65 3.16 -11.44
N MET A 511 34.26 3.09 -12.71
CA MET A 511 33.58 1.92 -13.30
C MET A 511 34.50 0.70 -13.41
N ILE A 512 35.78 0.93 -13.70
CA ILE A 512 36.81 -0.11 -13.75
C ILE A 512 37.97 0.35 -12.85
N PRO A 513 38.54 -0.54 -12.01
CA PRO A 513 39.71 -0.21 -11.21
C PRO A 513 40.83 0.38 -12.08
N SER A 514 41.47 1.46 -11.63
CA SER A 514 42.58 2.06 -12.37
C SER A 514 43.80 1.13 -12.50
N SER A 515 43.88 0.08 -11.68
CA SER A 515 44.89 -0.98 -11.76
C SER A 515 44.55 -2.10 -12.75
N HIS A 516 43.34 -2.11 -13.32
CA HIS A 516 42.94 -3.11 -14.29
C HIS A 516 43.76 -2.95 -15.58
N GLU A 517 44.28 -4.03 -16.13
CA GLU A 517 45.21 -4.00 -17.28
C GLU A 517 44.61 -3.31 -18.52
N LEU A 518 43.31 -3.49 -18.75
CA LEU A 518 42.59 -2.83 -19.84
C LEU A 518 42.20 -1.37 -19.57
N SER A 519 42.42 -0.84 -18.36
CA SER A 519 42.06 0.55 -18.04
C SER A 519 43.18 1.51 -18.46
N ILE A 520 42.92 2.35 -19.46
CA ILE A 520 43.92 3.32 -19.97
C ILE A 520 43.74 4.71 -19.32
N GLY A 521 42.70 4.89 -18.51
CA GLY A 521 42.33 6.15 -17.89
C GLY A 521 41.21 6.87 -18.66
N ARG A 522 41.29 8.19 -18.73
CA ARG A 522 40.25 9.06 -19.29
C ARG A 522 40.74 9.73 -20.57
N SER A 523 39.81 10.09 -21.46
CA SER A 523 40.10 10.95 -22.61
C SER A 523 39.29 12.25 -22.53
N GLY A 524 39.74 13.27 -23.27
CA GLY A 524 39.11 14.56 -23.34
C GLY A 524 39.99 15.69 -22.80
N ILE A 525 39.36 16.84 -22.54
CA ILE A 525 40.03 18.10 -22.15
C ILE A 525 40.84 17.94 -20.86
N PHE A 526 40.28 17.20 -19.89
CA PHE A 526 40.93 16.86 -18.62
C PHE A 526 41.36 15.39 -18.55
N GLY A 527 41.48 14.74 -19.71
CA GLY A 527 41.84 13.33 -19.82
C GLY A 527 43.34 13.08 -19.70
N ASP A 528 43.69 11.83 -19.42
CA ASP A 528 45.06 11.38 -19.34
C ASP A 528 45.70 11.36 -20.73
N ARG A 529 47.01 11.62 -20.82
CA ARG A 529 47.72 11.61 -22.11
C ARG A 529 47.56 10.25 -22.80
N ALA A 530 47.70 9.14 -22.07
CA ALA A 530 47.53 7.80 -22.60
C ALA A 530 46.11 7.57 -23.17
N GLY A 531 45.08 8.01 -22.45
CA GLY A 531 43.70 7.89 -22.91
C GLY A 531 43.43 8.69 -24.19
N ASN A 532 43.89 9.94 -24.25
CA ASN A 532 43.81 10.76 -25.45
C ASN A 532 44.57 10.14 -26.65
N PHE A 533 45.77 9.61 -26.42
CA PHE A 533 46.54 8.92 -27.47
C PHE A 533 45.83 7.66 -27.96
N THR A 534 45.25 6.87 -27.06
CA THR A 534 44.54 5.63 -27.40
C THR A 534 43.33 5.92 -28.30
N VAL A 535 42.49 6.87 -27.90
CA VAL A 535 41.33 7.26 -28.71
C VAL A 535 41.75 7.83 -30.07
N GLN A 536 42.76 8.70 -30.10
CA GLN A 536 43.20 9.35 -31.34
C GLN A 536 43.88 8.42 -32.35
N ASN A 537 44.40 7.28 -31.89
CA ASN A 537 45.05 6.27 -32.74
C ASN A 537 44.20 5.00 -32.91
N SER A 538 42.98 4.97 -32.36
CA SER A 538 42.03 3.87 -32.59
C SER A 538 41.53 3.83 -34.03
N ASP A 539 41.16 2.64 -34.50
CA ASP A 539 40.48 2.42 -35.79
C ASP A 539 38.99 2.08 -35.62
N LEU A 540 38.54 1.83 -34.39
CA LEU A 540 37.14 1.66 -34.01
C LEU A 540 36.89 2.21 -32.59
N VAL A 541 35.84 3.00 -32.41
CA VAL A 541 35.37 3.47 -31.10
C VAL A 541 34.04 2.81 -30.77
N LEU A 542 33.97 2.07 -29.67
CA LEU A 542 32.73 1.54 -29.11
C LEU A 542 32.31 2.36 -27.89
N SER A 543 31.32 3.24 -28.06
CA SER A 543 30.81 4.11 -26.99
C SER A 543 29.54 3.52 -26.36
N ILE A 544 29.60 3.14 -25.08
CA ILE A 544 28.47 2.54 -24.35
C ILE A 544 28.02 3.47 -23.23
N GLY A 545 26.75 3.90 -23.28
CA GLY A 545 26.16 4.72 -22.20
C GLY A 545 26.76 6.12 -22.05
N SER A 546 27.44 6.63 -23.08
CA SER A 546 28.07 7.96 -23.08
C SER A 546 27.36 8.91 -24.04
N ARG A 547 27.26 10.19 -23.65
CA ARG A 547 26.75 11.27 -24.51
C ARG A 547 27.82 11.92 -25.38
N LEU A 548 29.07 11.45 -25.31
CA LEU A 548 30.23 11.98 -26.06
C LEU A 548 30.30 13.52 -26.05
N SER A 549 30.08 14.12 -24.87
CA SER A 549 30.04 15.57 -24.71
C SER A 549 31.39 16.22 -25.03
N VAL A 550 31.38 17.54 -25.31
CA VAL A 550 32.60 18.32 -25.62
C VAL A 550 33.76 18.09 -24.65
N PRO A 551 33.57 17.97 -23.32
CA PRO A 551 34.67 17.60 -22.41
C PRO A 551 35.37 16.27 -22.76
N GLN A 552 34.67 15.31 -23.36
CA GLN A 552 35.19 14.01 -23.80
C GLN A 552 35.82 14.08 -25.20
N VAL A 553 35.17 14.75 -26.15
CA VAL A 553 35.57 14.75 -27.58
C VAL A 553 36.47 15.92 -27.99
N GLY A 554 36.57 16.94 -27.13
CA GLY A 554 37.27 18.19 -27.39
C GLY A 554 36.45 19.21 -28.18
N TYR A 555 36.91 20.48 -28.18
CA TYR A 555 36.26 21.55 -28.95
C TYR A 555 36.39 21.37 -30.47
N ASN A 556 37.46 20.72 -30.92
CA ASN A 556 37.65 20.34 -32.33
C ASN A 556 37.16 18.90 -32.57
N PHE A 557 35.90 18.64 -32.24
CA PHE A 557 35.28 17.31 -32.32
C PHE A 557 35.28 16.66 -33.72
N PRO A 558 35.37 17.37 -34.87
CA PRO A 558 35.60 16.71 -36.15
C PRO A 558 36.89 15.87 -36.18
N LEU A 559 37.90 16.23 -35.38
CA LEU A 559 39.15 15.49 -35.23
C LEU A 559 39.11 14.42 -34.13
N PHE A 560 38.00 14.24 -33.44
CA PHE A 560 37.87 13.19 -32.43
C PHE A 560 38.03 11.81 -33.09
N ALA A 561 38.94 10.97 -32.59
CA ALA A 561 39.20 9.62 -33.10
C ALA A 561 39.33 9.60 -34.64
N ARG A 562 40.20 10.45 -35.19
CA ARG A 562 40.26 10.78 -36.64
C ARG A 562 40.38 9.59 -37.59
N ALA A 563 40.98 8.48 -37.15
CA ALA A 563 41.17 7.28 -37.96
C ALA A 563 40.12 6.18 -37.67
N ALA A 564 39.23 6.41 -36.71
CA ALA A 564 38.28 5.42 -36.25
C ALA A 564 36.98 5.46 -37.04
N LYS A 565 36.42 4.27 -37.26
CA LYS A 565 34.98 4.11 -37.41
C LYS A 565 34.33 4.33 -36.03
N LYS A 566 33.29 5.15 -35.98
CA LYS A 566 32.69 5.64 -34.74
C LYS A 566 31.23 5.25 -34.68
#